data_AF-W9UVB0-F1
#
_entry.id   AF-W9UVB0-F1
#
_cell.length_a   1.000
_cell.length_b   1.000
_cell.length_c   1.000
_cell.angle_alpha   90.00
_cell.angle_beta   90.00
_cell.angle_gamma   90.00
#
_symmetry.space_group_name_H-M   'P 1'
#
loop_
_entity.id
_entity.type
_entity.pdbx_description
1 polymer ?
#
loop_
_entity_poly.entity_id
_entity_poly.type
_entity_poly.pdbx_seq_one_letter_code
_entity_poly.pdbx_strand_id
1 'polypeptide(L)' 'MSKIVVCALYKFVTLEDHVALRAPLQATLEQQGIRGTLLLAAEGINGTVAALAKPLMP' A
#
# COMPACT_ATOMS: atom_id res chain seq x y z
N MET A 1 -3.63 -16.65 17.83
CA MET A 1 -3.15 -15.26 17.70
C MET A 1 -3.18 -14.87 16.23
N SER A 2 -3.96 -13.87 15.87
CA SER A 2 -4.00 -13.38 14.48
C SER A 2 -2.70 -12.64 14.18
N LYS A 3 -1.91 -13.12 13.20
CA LYS A 3 -0.61 -12.54 12.85
C LYS A 3 -0.85 -11.25 12.07
N ILE A 4 -0.40 -10.11 12.59
CA ILE A 4 -0.35 -8.86 11.82
C ILE A 4 0.98 -8.82 11.08
N VAL A 5 0.94 -8.47 9.80
CA VAL A 5 2.14 -8.22 8.97
C VAL A 5 2.24 -6.72 8.76
N VAL A 6 3.44 -6.18 8.99
CA VAL A 6 3.79 -4.79 8.69
C VAL A 6 4.74 -4.80 7.50
N CYS A 7 4.45 -3.98 6.50
CA CYS A 7 5.28 -3.81 5.31
C CYS A 7 5.73 -2.36 5.20
N ALA A 8 7.05 -2.16 5.10
CA ALA A 8 7.63 -0.89 4.69
C ALA A 8 8.15 -1.05 3.25
N LEU A 9 7.84 -0.10 2.39
CA LEU A 9 8.18 -0.15 0.96
C LEU A 9 8.58 1.22 0.43
N TYR A 10 9.43 1.23 -0.59
CA TYR A 10 9.72 2.40 -1.38
C TYR A 10 10.14 1.98 -2.79
N LYS A 11 9.93 2.87 -3.76
CA LYS A 11 10.47 2.74 -5.11
C LYS A 11 10.59 4.11 -5.74
N PHE A 12 11.81 4.46 -6.17
CA PHE A 12 12.04 5.60 -7.04
C PHE A 12 11.73 5.20 -8.49
N VAL A 13 10.78 5.89 -9.10
CA VAL A 13 10.33 5.70 -10.48
C VAL A 13 9.51 6.91 -10.89
N THR A 14 9.62 7.36 -12.14
CA THR A 14 8.70 8.38 -12.64
C THR A 14 7.26 7.88 -12.54
N LEU A 15 6.44 8.57 -11.75
CA LEU A 15 5.05 8.21 -11.49
C LEU A 15 4.15 9.38 -11.92
N GLU A 16 3.95 9.50 -13.23
CA GLU A 16 3.24 10.63 -13.87
C GLU A 16 1.83 10.80 -13.29
N ASP A 17 1.10 9.69 -13.13
CA ASP A 17 -0.29 9.67 -12.65
C ASP A 17 -0.44 9.60 -11.12
N HIS A 18 0.60 9.95 -10.33
CA HIS A 18 0.60 9.80 -8.87
C HIS A 18 -0.64 10.41 -8.17
N VAL A 19 -1.18 11.53 -8.66
CA VAL A 19 -2.40 12.16 -8.13
C VAL A 19 -3.63 11.30 -8.43
N ALA A 20 -3.78 10.83 -9.67
CA ALA A 20 -4.90 10.00 -10.10
C ALA A 20 -4.88 8.62 -9.43
N LEU A 21 -3.69 8.10 -9.11
CA LEU A 21 -3.49 6.82 -8.44
C LEU A 21 -3.93 6.81 -6.97
N ARG A 22 -4.06 7.98 -6.32
CA ARG A 22 -4.42 8.05 -4.90
C ARG A 22 -5.75 7.35 -4.60
N ALA A 23 -6.81 7.66 -5.34
CA ALA A 23 -8.14 7.11 -5.13
C ALA A 23 -8.21 5.58 -5.34
N PRO A 24 -7.75 5.00 -6.46
CA PRO A 24 -7.81 3.55 -6.66
C PRO A 24 -6.90 2.78 -5.68
N LEU A 25 -5.74 3.32 -5.30
CA LEU A 25 -4.89 2.70 -4.27
C LEU A 25 -5.58 2.72 -2.91
N GLN A 26 -6.16 3.86 -2.51
CA GLN A 26 -6.89 3.96 -1.26
C GLN A 26 -8.06 2.97 -1.21
N ALA A 27 -8.87 2.90 -2.26
CA ALA A 27 -9.98 1.94 -2.36
C ALA A 27 -9.48 0.49 -2.24
N THR A 28 -8.35 0.15 -2.88
CA THR A 28 -7.75 -1.18 -2.79
C THR A 28 -7.31 -1.50 -1.35
N LEU A 29 -6.63 -0.57 -0.68
CA LEU A 29 -6.19 -0.76 0.71
C LEU A 29 -7.40 -0.95 1.65
N GLU A 30 -8.45 -0.14 1.50
CA GLU A 30 -9.68 -0.23 2.27
C GLU A 30 -10.41 -1.57 2.05
N GLN A 31 -10.55 -2.00 0.79
CA GLN A 31 -11.16 -3.29 0.43
C GLN A 31 -10.41 -4.49 1.02
N GLN A 32 -9.08 -4.40 1.14
CA GLN A 32 -8.25 -5.46 1.72
C GLN A 32 -8.08 -5.33 3.25
N GLY A 33 -8.69 -4.31 3.88
CA GLY A 33 -8.53 -4.05 5.31
C GLY A 33 -7.10 -3.66 5.71
N ILE A 34 -6.32 -3.14 4.77
CA ILE A 34 -4.95 -2.67 4.99
C ILE A 34 -5.01 -1.26 5.58
N ARG A 35 -4.22 -1.01 6.63
CA ARG A 35 -4.11 0.30 7.29
C ARG A 35 -2.69 0.81 7.27
N GLY A 36 -2.52 2.14 7.26
CA GLY A 36 -1.22 2.79 7.24
C GLY A 36 -1.19 3.95 6.25
N THR A 37 -0.02 4.25 5.72
CA THR A 37 0.18 5.41 4.84
C THR A 37 1.06 5.03 3.66
N LEU A 38 0.59 5.39 2.46
CA LEU A 38 1.39 5.47 1.25
C LEU A 38 1.55 6.94 0.86
N LEU A 39 2.77 7.32 0.53
CA LEU A 39 3.15 8.60 -0.06
C LEU A 39 3.37 8.39 -1.55
N LEU A 40 2.68 9.19 -2.36
CA LEU A 40 2.82 9.19 -3.81
C LEU A 40 3.38 10.55 -4.23
N ALA A 41 4.44 10.53 -5.04
CA ALA A 41 5.06 11.71 -5.61
C ALA A 41 5.43 11.42 -7.06
N ALA A 42 5.70 12.47 -7.86
CA ALA A 42 6.15 12.29 -9.24
C ALA A 42 7.43 11.44 -9.36
N GLU A 43 8.27 11.43 -8.32
CA GLU A 43 9.52 10.64 -8.24
C GLU A 43 9.33 9.20 -7.74
N GLY A 44 8.11 8.81 -7.32
CA GLY A 44 7.81 7.43 -6.96
C GLY A 44 6.82 7.26 -5.80
N ILE A 45 7.06 6.22 -5.01
CA ILE A 45 6.18 5.78 -3.91
C ILE A 45 7.00 5.40 -2.68
N ASN A 46 6.47 5.71 -1.49
CA ASN A 46 7.00 5.25 -0.21
C ASN A 46 5.82 4.89 0.72
N GLY A 47 5.99 4.05 1.72
CA GLY A 47 4.97 3.89 2.75
C GLY A 47 5.22 2.79 3.76
N THR A 48 4.39 2.80 4.80
CA THR A 48 4.29 1.73 5.78
C THR A 48 2.82 1.37 5.97
N VAL A 49 2.49 0.09 5.79
CA VAL A 49 1.13 -0.43 5.91
C VAL A 49 1.11 -1.75 6.68
N ALA A 50 -0.05 -2.11 7.22
CA ALA A 50 -0.24 -3.33 7.98
C ALA A 50 -1.62 -3.96 7.73
N ALA A 51 -1.67 -5.29 7.80
CA ALA A 51 -2.91 -6.07 7.71
C ALA A 51 -2.78 -7.41 8.45
N LEU A 52 -3.92 -8.09 8.61
CA LEU A 52 -3.93 -9.48 9.05
C LEU A 52 -3.32 -10.38 7.98
N ALA A 53 -2.43 -11.28 8.40
CA ALA A 53 -1.87 -12.29 7.52
C ALA A 53 -2.99 -13.18 7.00
N LYS A 54 -3.26 -13.11 5.70
CA LYS A 54 -4.07 -14.12 5.01
C LYS A 54 -3.17 -15.33 4.76
N PRO A 55 -3.62 -16.56 5.00
CA PRO A 55 -2.91 -17.74 4.51
C PRO A 55 -2.71 -17.58 3.01
N LEU A 56 -1.50 -17.87 2.48
CA LEU A 56 -1.36 -18.02 1.04
C LEU A 56 -2.37 -19.09 0.61
N MET A 57 -3.23 -18.77 -0.34
CA MET A 57 -4.02 -19.82 -1.01
C MET A 57 -3.01 -20.77 -1.68
N PRO A 58 -3.25 -22.09 -1.61
CA PRO A 58 -2.34 -23.08 -2.19
C PRO A 58 -2.12 -22.87 -3.68
#